data_AF-A0A2P2L5C2-F1
#
_entry.id   AF-A0A2P2L5C2-F1
#
_cell.length_a   1.000
_cell.length_b   1.000
_cell.length_c   1.000
_cell.angle_alpha   90.00
_cell.angle_beta   90.00
_cell.angle_gamma   90.00
#
_symmetry.space_group_name_H-M   'P 1'
#
loop_
_entity.id
_entity.type
_entity.pdbx_description
1 polymer ?
#
loop_
_entity_poly.entity_id
_entity_poly.type
_entity_poly.pdbx_seq_one_letter_code
_entity_poly.pdbx_strand_id
1 'polypeptide(L)'
;MFSVMETEPSYALWNTEIATEPKRFVALVTNTLGQMATQAANNPSATKMFATRKVKFTLSETLYTTMQCTPDLSSSDCLRCLLGNFRSLMLSHKTQLAFREF
;
A
#
# COMPACT_ATOMS: atom_id res chain seq x y z
N MET A 1 3.06 -22.83 -7.73
CA MET A 1 1.89 -23.29 -6.96
C MET A 1 1.87 -22.46 -5.69
N PHE A 2 1.03 -21.43 -5.61
CA PHE A 2 0.96 -20.52 -4.47
C PHE A 2 -0.17 -21.03 -3.56
N SER A 3 0.18 -21.61 -2.42
CA SER A 3 -0.79 -22.05 -1.40
C SER A 3 -0.51 -21.42 -0.03
N VAL A 4 0.39 -20.45 0.04
CA VAL A 4 0.74 -19.74 1.27
C VAL A 4 0.60 -18.25 1.01
N MET A 5 -0.22 -17.59 1.83
CA MET A 5 -0.32 -16.14 1.86
C MET A 5 1.03 -15.56 2.26
N GLU A 6 1.68 -14.84 1.35
CA GLU A 6 2.92 -14.13 1.61
C GLU A 6 2.59 -12.76 2.20
N THR A 7 3.11 -12.48 3.39
CA THR A 7 2.85 -11.22 4.11
C THR A 7 4.03 -10.26 4.05
N GLU A 8 5.14 -10.67 3.44
CA GLU A 8 6.30 -9.83 3.23
C GLU A 8 6.49 -9.48 1.75
N PRO A 9 6.90 -8.24 1.45
CA PRO A 9 7.14 -7.85 0.07
C PRO A 9 8.35 -8.60 -0.47
N SER A 10 8.21 -9.25 -1.62
CA SER A 10 9.35 -9.90 -2.29
C SER A 10 10.43 -8.91 -2.72
N TYR A 11 10.06 -7.63 -2.92
CA TYR A 11 10.98 -6.55 -3.27
C TYR A 11 10.43 -5.20 -2.78
N ALA A 12 11.31 -4.32 -2.31
CA ALA A 12 10.97 -2.97 -1.86
C ALA A 12 11.91 -1.94 -2.48
N LEU A 13 11.32 -0.85 -2.98
CA LEU A 13 12.04 0.32 -3.49
C LEU A 13 11.71 1.53 -2.62
N TRP A 14 12.72 2.37 -2.38
CA TRP A 14 12.61 3.51 -1.49
C TRP A 14 12.97 4.80 -2.22
N ASN A 15 12.26 5.88 -1.87
CA ASN A 15 12.76 7.26 -1.98
C ASN A 15 14.15 7.38 -1.31
N THR A 16 15.00 8.35 -1.63
CA THR A 16 16.04 8.84 -0.69
C THR A 16 15.78 10.27 -0.22
N GLU A 17 14.81 10.96 -0.83
CA GLU A 17 14.40 12.33 -0.52
C GLU A 17 13.50 12.42 0.72
N ILE A 18 13.88 13.25 1.69
CA ILE A 18 13.14 13.42 2.93
C ILE A 18 11.95 14.35 2.68
N ALA A 19 10.74 13.87 2.99
CA ALA A 19 9.54 14.70 2.89
C ALA A 19 9.62 15.93 3.82
N THR A 20 9.10 17.07 3.36
CA THR A 20 9.12 18.36 4.09
C THR A 20 8.52 18.27 5.50
N GLU A 21 7.52 17.38 5.70
CA GLU A 21 6.92 17.09 7.00
C GLU A 21 6.80 15.57 7.23
N PRO A 22 7.88 14.89 7.66
CA PRO A 22 7.94 13.42 7.67
C PRO A 22 6.84 12.76 8.49
N LYS A 23 6.51 13.32 9.66
CA LYS A 23 5.45 12.78 10.53
C LYS A 23 4.07 12.88 9.89
N ARG A 24 3.77 14.02 9.26
CA ARG A 24 2.49 14.24 8.57
C ARG A 24 2.38 13.32 7.35
N PHE A 25 3.48 13.14 6.62
CA PHE A 25 3.56 12.22 5.49
C PHE A 25 3.30 10.78 5.91
N VAL A 26 3.94 10.30 6.98
CA VAL A 26 3.71 8.95 7.55
C VAL A 26 2.25 8.72 7.90
N ALA A 27 1.64 9.68 8.61
CA ALA A 27 0.25 9.58 9.02
C ALA A 27 -0.68 9.51 7.79
N LEU A 28 -0.40 10.34 6.77
CA LEU A 28 -1.15 10.34 5.52
C LEU A 28 -1.03 9.00 4.78
N VAL A 29 0.19 8.49 4.60
CA VAL A 29 0.45 7.20 3.93
C VAL A 29 -0.24 6.06 4.67
N THR A 30 -0.11 6.01 5.99
CA THR A 30 -0.70 4.95 6.84
C THR A 30 -2.22 4.92 6.72
N ASN A 31 -2.88 6.08 6.83
CA ASN A 31 -4.33 6.17 6.70
C ASN A 31 -4.80 5.83 5.28
N THR A 32 -4.09 6.34 4.27
CA THR A 32 -4.41 6.11 2.85
C THR A 32 -4.35 4.62 2.51
N LEU A 33 -3.27 3.95 2.90
CA LEU A 33 -3.07 2.53 2.62
C LEU A 33 -4.03 1.64 3.41
N GLY A 34 -4.36 1.96 4.67
CA GLY A 34 -5.37 1.22 5.43
C GLY A 34 -6.76 1.25 4.77
N GLN A 35 -7.17 2.42 4.25
CA GLN A 35 -8.43 2.56 3.51
C GLN A 35 -8.38 1.80 2.19
N MET A 36 -7.28 1.89 1.46
CA MET A 36 -7.12 1.21 0.18
C MET A 36 -7.07 -0.31 0.31
N ALA A 37 -6.49 -0.84 1.39
CA ALA A 37 -6.47 -2.27 1.66
C ALA A 37 -7.89 -2.82 1.78
N THR A 38 -8.74 -2.10 2.52
CA THR A 38 -10.18 -2.41 2.64
C THR A 38 -10.89 -2.33 1.30
N GLN A 39 -10.58 -1.33 0.47
CA GLN A 39 -11.21 -1.16 -0.86
C GLN A 39 -10.78 -2.25 -1.85
N ALA A 40 -9.50 -2.59 -1.90
CA ALA A 40 -8.98 -3.62 -2.80
C ALA A 40 -9.52 -5.01 -2.41
N ALA A 41 -9.59 -5.32 -1.11
CA ALA A 41 -10.08 -6.59 -0.60
C ALA A 41 -11.58 -6.81 -0.82
N ASN A 42 -12.37 -5.73 -0.72
CA ASN A 42 -13.83 -5.79 -0.85
C ASN A 42 -14.31 -5.31 -2.22
N ASN A 43 -13.45 -5.32 -3.25
CA ASN A 43 -13.87 -4.95 -4.59
C ASN A 43 -14.94 -5.96 -5.08
N PRO A 44 -16.14 -5.50 -5.51
CA PRO A 44 -17.22 -6.40 -5.94
C PRO A 44 -16.83 -7.28 -7.13
N SER A 45 -15.85 -6.85 -7.92
CA SER A 45 -15.28 -7.66 -8.98
C SER A 45 -14.10 -8.45 -8.41
N ALA A 46 -14.31 -9.76 -8.19
CA ALA A 46 -13.25 -10.69 -7.78
C ALA A 46 -12.05 -10.71 -8.75
N THR A 47 -12.24 -10.25 -10.00
CA THR A 47 -11.19 -10.11 -11.01
C THR A 47 -10.42 -8.79 -10.92
N LYS A 48 -10.91 -7.81 -10.15
CA LYS A 48 -10.32 -6.46 -10.01
C LYS A 48 -10.05 -6.13 -8.54
N MET A 49 -9.32 -6.99 -7.86
CA MET A 49 -8.93 -6.77 -6.45
C MET A 49 -7.79 -5.75 -6.34
N PHE A 50 -8.00 -4.53 -6.83
CA PHE A 50 -7.04 -3.43 -6.72
C PHE A 50 -7.74 -2.12 -6.35
N ALA A 51 -6.96 -1.22 -5.76
CA ALA A 51 -7.36 0.15 -5.47
C ALA A 51 -6.21 1.09 -5.82
N THR A 52 -6.54 2.28 -6.31
CA THR A 52 -5.59 3.38 -6.52
C THR A 52 -6.11 4.63 -5.84
N ARG A 53 -5.20 5.49 -5.39
CA ARG A 53 -5.56 6.78 -4.80
C ARG A 53 -4.49 7.82 -5.06
N LYS A 54 -4.94 9.07 -5.21
CA LYS A 54 -4.11 10.27 -5.31
C LYS A 54 -4.53 11.22 -4.20
N VAL A 55 -3.60 11.63 -3.34
CA VAL A 55 -3.89 12.56 -2.23
C VAL A 55 -2.88 13.69 -2.23
N LYS A 56 -3.34 14.94 -2.26
CA LYS A 56 -2.45 16.09 -2.15
C LYS A 56 -1.83 16.13 -0.74
N PHE A 57 -0.51 16.22 -0.68
CA PHE A 57 0.23 16.34 0.58
C PHE A 57 0.63 17.79 0.86
N THR A 58 1.23 18.45 -0.14
CA THR A 58 1.52 19.89 -0.15
C THR A 58 0.98 20.52 -1.44
N LEU A 59 1.28 21.81 -1.68
CA LEU A 59 0.91 22.48 -2.93
C LEU A 59 1.62 21.86 -4.16
N SER A 60 2.82 21.31 -3.96
CA SER A 60 3.67 20.73 -5.00
C SER A 60 3.77 19.21 -4.95
N GLU A 61 3.50 18.58 -3.80
CA GLU A 61 3.63 17.12 -3.63
C GLU A 61 2.26 16.43 -3.57
N THR A 62 2.11 15.37 -4.36
CA THR A 62 0.95 14.47 -4.33
C THR A 62 1.41 13.06 -4.03
N LEU A 63 0.73 12.41 -3.09
CA LEU A 63 0.90 11.00 -2.77
C LEU A 63 0.11 10.17 -3.77
N TYR A 64 0.81 9.28 -4.47
CA TYR A 64 0.23 8.28 -5.36
C TYR A 64 0.40 6.90 -4.72
N THR A 65 -0.70 6.16 -4.63
CA THR A 65 -0.72 4.86 -3.97
C THR A 65 -1.54 3.87 -4.79
N THR A 66 -1.07 2.62 -4.82
CA THR A 66 -1.72 1.49 -5.47
C THR A 66 -1.61 0.27 -4.57
N MET A 67 -2.71 -0.47 -4.42
CA MET A 67 -2.75 -1.75 -3.72
C MET A 67 -3.45 -2.77 -4.61
N GLN A 68 -2.93 -3.99 -4.66
CA GLN A 68 -3.45 -5.06 -5.49
C GLN A 68 -3.37 -6.39 -4.74
N CYS A 69 -4.41 -7.21 -4.89
CA CYS A 69 -4.44 -8.61 -4.52
C CYS A 69 -4.53 -9.48 -5.76
N THR A 70 -4.00 -10.69 -5.64
CA THR A 70 -4.18 -11.72 -6.65
C THR A 70 -5.56 -12.35 -6.49
N PRO A 71 -6.25 -12.69 -7.60
CA PRO A 71 -7.65 -13.13 -7.57
C PRO A 71 -7.85 -14.54 -6.98
N ASP A 72 -6.77 -15.24 -6.62
CA ASP A 72 -6.79 -16.52 -5.90
C ASP A 72 -7.01 -16.36 -4.38
N LEU A 73 -6.90 -15.14 -3.84
CA LEU A 73 -7.11 -14.86 -2.42
C LEU A 73 -8.57 -14.53 -2.10
N SER A 74 -9.04 -14.99 -0.93
CA SER A 74 -10.29 -14.51 -0.35
C SER A 74 -10.19 -13.02 0.03
N SER A 75 -11.31 -12.31 0.19
CA SER A 75 -11.30 -10.92 0.66
C SER A 75 -10.60 -10.76 2.02
N SER A 76 -10.78 -11.70 2.94
CA SER A 76 -10.10 -11.68 4.24
C SER A 76 -8.59 -11.90 4.12
N ASP A 77 -8.16 -12.84 3.27
CA ASP A 77 -6.73 -13.12 3.07
C ASP A 77 -6.06 -11.98 2.31
N CYS A 78 -6.74 -11.39 1.34
CA CYS A 78 -6.30 -10.18 0.66
C CYS A 78 -6.10 -9.02 1.64
N LEU A 79 -7.08 -8.75 2.51
CA LEU A 79 -6.95 -7.69 3.51
C LEU A 79 -5.76 -7.95 4.45
N ARG A 80 -5.61 -9.18 4.92
CA ARG A 80 -4.50 -9.58 5.79
C ARG A 80 -3.14 -9.45 5.09
N CYS A 81 -3.06 -9.85 3.83
CA CYS A 81 -1.86 -9.72 2.99
C CYS A 81 -1.47 -8.25 2.81
N LEU A 82 -2.41 -7.39 2.42
CA LEU A 82 -2.14 -5.96 2.20
C LEU A 82 -1.71 -5.23 3.48
N LEU A 83 -2.33 -5.54 4.62
CA LEU A 83 -1.96 -4.96 5.91
C LEU A 83 -0.64 -5.53 6.45
N GLY A 84 -0.37 -6.81 6.24
CA GLY A 84 0.89 -7.46 6.62
C GLY A 84 2.08 -6.85 5.88
N ASN A 85 1.97 -6.74 4.55
CA ASN A 85 2.99 -6.11 3.71
C ASN A 85 3.25 -4.67 4.15
N PHE A 86 2.19 -3.90 4.38
CA PHE A 86 2.31 -2.52 4.85
C PHE A 86 3.06 -2.44 6.19
N ARG A 87 2.75 -3.32 7.15
CA ARG A 87 3.43 -3.35 8.45
C ARG A 87 4.92 -3.68 8.29
N SER A 88 5.28 -4.65 7.44
CA SER A 88 6.68 -5.00 7.17
C SER A 88 7.44 -3.83 6.52
N LEU A 89 6.86 -3.18 5.51
CA LEU A 89 7.44 -1.98 4.87
C LEU A 89 7.68 -0.85 5.87
N MET A 90 6.74 -0.58 6.79
CA MET A 90 6.88 0.51 7.75
C MET A 90 7.93 0.22 8.84
N LEU A 91 8.20 -1.06 9.14
CA LEU A 91 9.14 -1.50 10.17
C LEU A 91 10.61 -1.52 9.69
N SER A 92 10.90 -1.51 8.38
CA SER A 92 12.28 -1.40 7.85
C SER A 92 12.96 -0.03 8.07
N HIS A 93 12.27 0.92 8.72
CA HIS A 93 12.74 2.24 9.19
C HIS A 93 13.09 3.33 8.15
N LYS A 94 12.51 4.51 8.43
CA LYS A 94 12.64 5.85 7.81
C LYS A 94 12.08 5.99 6.39
N THR A 95 10.75 6.06 6.34
CA THR A 95 9.97 6.96 5.47
C THR A 95 10.57 7.29 4.12
N GLN A 96 10.33 6.42 3.15
CA GLN A 96 9.96 6.86 1.80
C GLN A 96 9.22 5.73 1.07
N LEU A 97 7.89 5.71 1.13
CA LEU A 97 7.12 4.92 0.17
C LEU A 97 6.84 5.79 -1.06
N ALA A 98 7.45 5.44 -2.19
CA ALA A 98 6.99 5.87 -3.50
C ALA A 98 6.48 4.62 -4.23
N PHE A 99 5.18 4.57 -4.50
CA PHE A 99 4.61 3.55 -5.37
C PHE A 99 4.80 3.99 -6.82
N ARG A 100 5.40 3.11 -7.62
CA ARG A 100 5.67 3.32 -9.05
C ARG A 100 4.37 3.57 -9.81
N GLU A 101 4.39 4.52 -10.74
CA GLU A 101 3.32 4.66 -11.73
C GLU A 101 3.30 3.40 -12.62
N PHE A 102 2.12 2.79 -12.76
CA PHE A 102 1.77 1.91 -13.88
C PHE A 102 0.76 2.66 -14.74
#